data_AF-A0A160PLD0-F1
#
_entry.id   AF-A0A160PLD0-F1
#
_cell.length_a   1.000
_cell.length_b   1.000
_cell.length_c   1.000
_cell.angle_alpha   90.00
_cell.angle_beta   90.00
_cell.angle_gamma   90.00
#
_symmetry.space_group_name_H-M   'P 1'
#
loop_
_entity.id
_entity.type
_entity.pdbx_description
1 polymer ?
#
loop_
_entity_poly.entity_id
_entity_poly.type
_entity_poly.pdbx_seq_one_letter_code
_entity_poly.pdbx_strand_id
1 'polypeptide(L)'
;MKADGDLQRRAVSWAQRTLSLAALGLASVSLVTPLVSARIFDKWFSFPNLALLAPVPLMTLGLIGALWAMLKHLPHADDRWAWAPFAGAVGIFILAFHGLAFSFFPYIVPERLTVWRAASAPESLMIIFVGTLFVLPTIIAYTLFSYRVFRGKASELRYY
;
A
#
# COMPACT_ATOMS: atom_id res chain seq x y z
N MET A 1 0.62 15.04 8.86
CA MET A 1 1.39 14.52 10.01
C MET A 1 2.56 15.43 10.44
N LYS A 2 3.46 15.85 9.53
CA LYS A 2 4.69 16.58 9.92
C LYS A 2 4.66 18.10 9.74
N ALA A 3 3.84 18.60 8.82
CA ALA A 3 3.68 20.03 8.60
C ALA A 3 2.68 20.64 9.58
N ASP A 4 2.79 21.95 9.78
CA ASP A 4 1.86 22.77 10.55
C ASP A 4 1.30 23.94 9.73
N GLY A 5 0.23 24.57 10.22
CA GLY A 5 -0.34 25.80 9.65
C GLY A 5 -0.67 25.71 8.15
N ASP A 6 -0.20 26.69 7.37
CA ASP A 6 -0.53 26.78 5.94
C ASP A 6 0.08 25.67 5.09
N LEU A 7 1.29 25.20 5.44
CA LEU A 7 1.91 24.08 4.74
C LEU A 7 1.08 22.81 4.92
N GLN A 8 0.50 22.60 6.11
CA GLN A 8 -0.40 21.48 6.35
C GLN A 8 -1.67 21.55 5.50
N ARG A 9 -2.29 22.72 5.38
CA ARG A 9 -3.49 22.92 4.53
C ARG A 9 -3.18 22.62 3.06
N ARG A 10 -2.03 23.10 2.55
CA ARG A 10 -1.57 22.80 1.19
C ARG A 10 -1.32 21.30 1.00
N ALA A 11 -0.66 20.66 1.96
CA ALA A 11 -0.41 19.22 1.93
C ALA A 11 -1.70 18.40 1.91
N VAL A 12 -2.74 18.81 2.65
CA VAL A 12 -4.07 18.16 2.57
C VAL A 12 -4.69 18.32 1.19
N SER A 13 -4.61 19.51 0.58
CA SER A 13 -5.10 19.71 -0.79
C SER A 13 -4.35 18.86 -1.82
N TRP A 14 -3.02 18.76 -1.69
CA TRP A 14 -2.23 17.86 -2.53
C TRP A 14 -2.63 16.40 -2.33
N ALA A 15 -2.83 15.97 -1.09
CA ALA A 15 -3.27 14.61 -0.77
C ALA A 15 -4.65 14.29 -1.40
N GLN A 16 -5.58 15.24 -1.45
CA GLN A 16 -6.86 15.05 -2.14
C GLN A 16 -6.67 14.81 -3.64
N ARG A 17 -5.82 15.62 -4.29
CA ARG A 17 -5.55 15.50 -5.73
C ARG A 17 -4.82 14.20 -6.06
N THR A 18 -3.79 13.86 -5.29
CA THR A 18 -3.01 12.65 -5.51
C THR A 18 -3.79 11.38 -5.18
N LEU A 19 -4.71 11.42 -4.20
CA LEU A 19 -5.64 10.32 -3.94
C LEU A 19 -6.53 10.04 -5.15
N SER A 20 -7.11 11.08 -5.75
CA SER A 20 -7.93 10.92 -6.97
C SER A 20 -7.12 10.35 -8.14
N LEU A 21 -5.88 10.82 -8.33
CA LEU A 21 -4.99 10.28 -9.36
C LEU A 21 -4.61 8.82 -9.09
N ALA A 22 -4.30 8.47 -7.84
CA ALA A 22 -4.00 7.10 -7.44
C ALA A 22 -5.21 6.17 -7.62
N ALA A 23 -6.41 6.64 -7.25
CA ALA A 23 -7.65 5.91 -7.46
C ALA A 23 -7.91 5.66 -8.94
N LEU A 24 -7.68 6.66 -9.80
CA LEU A 24 -7.79 6.52 -11.25
C LEU A 24 -6.76 5.53 -11.81
N GLY A 25 -5.51 5.58 -11.34
CA GLY A 25 -4.48 4.61 -11.71
C GLY A 25 -4.86 3.18 -11.31
N LEU A 26 -5.33 3.01 -10.08
CA LEU A 26 -5.77 1.71 -9.58
C LEU A 26 -6.98 1.16 -10.33
N ALA A 27 -7.98 2.01 -10.60
CA ALA A 27 -9.15 1.64 -11.39
C ALA A 27 -8.75 1.26 -12.83
N SER A 28 -7.86 2.04 -13.44
CA SER A 28 -7.32 1.77 -14.78
C SER A 28 -6.64 0.40 -14.83
N VAL A 29 -5.73 0.11 -13.91
CA VAL A 29 -5.04 -1.19 -13.85
C VAL A 29 -6.03 -2.31 -13.58
N SER A 30 -6.97 -2.13 -12.65
CA SER A 30 -7.98 -3.14 -12.31
C SER A 30 -8.91 -3.45 -13.47
N LEU A 31 -9.21 -2.47 -14.34
CA LEU A 31 -10.05 -2.68 -15.51
C LEU A 31 -9.25 -3.27 -16.69
N VAL A 32 -8.06 -2.73 -16.97
CA VAL A 32 -7.25 -3.14 -18.14
C VAL A 32 -6.66 -4.53 -17.96
N THR A 33 -6.25 -4.92 -16.76
CA THR A 33 -5.60 -6.22 -16.51
C THR A 33 -6.42 -7.42 -17.00
N PRO A 34 -7.70 -7.59 -16.60
CA PRO A 34 -8.51 -8.70 -17.09
C PRO A 34 -8.90 -8.55 -18.57
N LEU A 35 -8.96 -7.34 -19.11
CA LEU A 35 -9.24 -7.12 -20.55
C LEU A 35 -8.08 -7.57 -21.45
N VAL A 36 -6.84 -7.44 -20.97
CA VAL A 36 -5.64 -7.81 -21.73
C VAL A 36 -5.25 -9.28 -21.53
N SER A 37 -5.65 -9.90 -20.41
CA SER A 37 -5.28 -11.28 -20.09
C SER A 37 -6.51 -12.13 -19.78
N ALA A 38 -6.87 -13.02 -20.73
CA ALA A 38 -7.93 -14.01 -20.55
C ALA A 38 -7.69 -14.89 -19.31
N ARG A 39 -6.43 -15.25 -19.04
CA ARG A 39 -6.06 -16.00 -17.83
C ARG A 39 -6.42 -15.25 -16.54
N ILE A 40 -6.14 -13.95 -16.48
CA ILE A 40 -6.46 -13.16 -15.28
C ILE A 40 -7.97 -12.96 -15.18
N PHE A 41 -8.65 -12.74 -16.31
CA PHE A 41 -10.11 -12.69 -16.36
C PHE A 41 -10.73 -13.96 -15.75
N ASP A 42 -10.36 -15.14 -16.26
CA ASP A 42 -10.88 -16.41 -15.76
C ASP A 42 -10.54 -16.59 -14.28
N LYS A 43 -9.32 -16.20 -13.86
CA LYS A 43 -8.92 -16.30 -12.46
C LYS A 43 -9.73 -15.40 -11.53
N TRP A 44 -10.07 -14.18 -11.96
CA TRP A 44 -10.80 -13.23 -11.13
C TRP A 44 -12.30 -13.50 -11.10
N PHE A 45 -12.89 -13.89 -12.23
CA PHE A 45 -14.34 -14.01 -12.38
C PHE A 45 -14.86 -15.45 -12.26
N SER A 46 -13.99 -16.46 -12.17
CA SER A 46 -14.41 -17.83 -11.83
C SER A 46 -14.79 -17.96 -10.36
N PHE A 47 -15.81 -18.77 -10.10
CA PHE A 47 -16.12 -19.21 -8.74
C PHE A 47 -15.19 -20.38 -8.35
N PRO A 48 -14.61 -20.39 -7.12
CA PRO A 48 -14.85 -19.50 -5.97
C PRO A 48 -13.92 -18.28 -5.88
N ASN A 49 -12.98 -18.12 -6.81
CA ASN A 49 -11.96 -17.06 -6.75
C ASN A 49 -12.56 -15.65 -6.69
N LEU A 50 -13.66 -15.41 -7.39
CA LEU A 50 -14.39 -14.14 -7.34
C LEU A 50 -14.78 -13.79 -5.90
N ALA A 51 -15.36 -14.73 -5.16
CA ALA A 51 -15.80 -14.51 -3.79
C ALA A 51 -14.62 -14.29 -2.82
N LEU A 52 -13.51 -14.98 -3.05
CA LEU A 52 -12.28 -14.81 -2.25
C LEU A 52 -11.55 -13.50 -2.54
N LEU A 53 -11.59 -13.04 -3.80
CA LEU A 53 -10.90 -11.83 -4.24
C LEU A 53 -11.73 -10.56 -4.00
N ALA A 54 -13.07 -10.64 -4.08
CA ALA A 54 -13.98 -9.50 -3.94
C ALA A 54 -13.77 -8.61 -2.69
N PRO A 55 -13.39 -9.12 -1.50
CA PRO A 55 -13.08 -8.27 -0.36
C PRO A 55 -11.97 -7.25 -0.64
N VAL A 56 -10.98 -7.58 -1.49
CA VAL A 56 -9.84 -6.71 -1.78
C VAL A 56 -10.25 -5.40 -2.47
N PRO A 57 -10.95 -5.41 -3.64
CA PRO A 57 -11.41 -4.18 -4.27
C PRO A 57 -12.44 -3.45 -3.41
N LEU A 58 -13.31 -4.16 -2.68
CA LEU A 58 -14.30 -3.53 -1.79
C LEU A 58 -13.63 -2.76 -0.65
N MET A 59 -12.66 -3.37 0.05
CA MET A 59 -11.88 -2.70 1.09
C MET A 59 -11.08 -1.53 0.53
N THR A 60 -10.54 -1.67 -0.68
CA THR A 60 -9.77 -0.60 -1.31
C THR A 60 -10.64 0.61 -1.66
N LEU A 61 -11.82 0.37 -2.23
CA LEU A 61 -12.81 1.43 -2.50
C LEU A 61 -13.30 2.06 -1.18
N GLY A 62 -13.52 1.25 -0.15
CA GLY A 62 -13.87 1.72 1.19
C GLY A 62 -12.81 2.65 1.77
N LEU A 63 -11.52 2.28 1.68
CA LEU A 63 -10.41 3.13 2.13
C LEU A 63 -10.29 4.42 1.32
N ILE A 64 -10.43 4.36 -0.01
CA ILE A 64 -10.41 5.55 -0.87
C ILE A 64 -11.56 6.49 -0.48
N GLY A 65 -12.77 5.96 -0.33
CA GLY A 65 -13.94 6.74 0.06
C GLY A 65 -13.80 7.37 1.46
N ALA A 66 -13.33 6.59 2.43
CA ALA A 66 -13.07 7.06 3.79
C ALA A 66 -12.00 8.16 3.81
N LEU A 67 -10.90 7.97 3.07
CA LEU A 67 -9.84 8.97 2.96
C LEU A 67 -10.32 10.24 2.25
N TRP A 68 -11.12 10.12 1.19
CA TRP A 68 -11.68 11.26 0.47
C TRP A 68 -12.61 12.08 1.37
N ALA A 69 -13.48 11.42 2.13
CA ALA A 69 -14.36 12.09 3.09
C ALA A 69 -13.55 12.75 4.23
N MET A 70 -12.57 12.05 4.77
CA MET A 70 -11.74 12.55 5.88
C MET A 70 -10.85 13.72 5.45
N LEU A 71 -10.22 13.66 4.27
CA LEU A 71 -9.35 14.72 3.77
C LEU A 71 -10.09 16.04 3.53
N LYS A 72 -11.42 16.02 3.31
CA LYS A 72 -12.22 17.25 3.21
C LYS A 72 -12.37 17.99 4.55
N HIS A 73 -12.26 17.28 5.65
CA HIS A 73 -12.45 17.81 7.01
C HIS A 73 -11.12 18.04 7.74
N LEU A 74 -9.99 17.71 7.11
CA LEU A 74 -8.66 17.99 7.62
C LEU A 74 -8.20 19.42 7.24
N PRO A 75 -7.39 20.08 8.09
CA PRO A 75 -6.91 19.64 9.41
C PRO A 75 -7.98 19.75 10.52
N HIS A 76 -8.01 18.75 11.42
CA HIS A 76 -8.90 18.74 12.58
C HIS A 76 -8.30 19.48 13.78
N ALA A 77 -9.14 19.89 14.73
CA ALA A 77 -8.69 20.40 16.02
C ALA A 77 -7.73 19.40 16.72
N ASP A 78 -6.61 19.93 17.19
CA ASP A 78 -5.50 19.21 17.84
C ASP A 78 -4.79 18.15 16.97
N ASP A 79 -5.00 18.15 15.65
CA ASP A 79 -4.36 17.20 14.71
C ASP A 79 -4.52 15.71 15.02
N ARG A 80 -5.53 15.37 15.81
CA ARG A 80 -5.82 14.00 16.29
C ARG A 80 -5.93 12.94 15.17
N TRP A 81 -6.22 13.36 13.93
CA TRP A 81 -6.35 12.48 12.75
C TRP A 81 -5.27 12.67 11.69
N ALA A 82 -4.20 13.41 11.98
CA ALA A 82 -3.17 13.74 10.99
C ALA A 82 -2.31 12.54 10.50
N TRP A 83 -2.43 11.38 11.17
CA TRP A 83 -1.78 10.11 10.80
C TRP A 83 -2.63 9.25 9.84
N ALA A 84 -3.96 9.40 9.88
CA ALA A 84 -4.89 8.55 9.16
C ALA A 84 -4.71 8.60 7.63
N PRO A 85 -4.39 9.74 6.97
CA PRO A 85 -4.09 9.75 5.54
C PRO A 85 -2.94 8.83 5.16
N PHE A 86 -1.91 8.77 6.01
CA PHE A 86 -0.74 7.92 5.77
C PHE A 86 -1.08 6.45 5.95
N ALA A 87 -1.76 6.09 7.04
CA ALA A 87 -2.17 4.71 7.29
C ALA A 87 -3.13 4.18 6.21
N GLY A 88 -4.09 5.00 5.77
CA GLY A 88 -4.99 4.64 4.69
C GLY A 88 -4.27 4.48 3.35
N ALA A 89 -3.30 5.34 3.03
CA ALA A 89 -2.48 5.18 1.82
C ALA A 89 -1.69 3.86 1.86
N VAL A 90 -1.03 3.54 2.98
CA VAL A 90 -0.34 2.25 3.16
C VAL A 90 -1.30 1.08 2.97
N GLY A 91 -2.50 1.15 3.55
CA GLY A 91 -3.54 0.13 3.38
C GLY A 91 -3.95 -0.08 1.92
N ILE A 92 -4.17 1.01 1.17
CA ILE A 92 -4.50 0.94 -0.27
C ILE A 92 -3.37 0.24 -1.05
N PHE A 93 -2.11 0.61 -0.79
CA PHE A 93 -0.97 0.02 -1.50
C PHE A 93 -0.77 -1.46 -1.16
N ILE A 94 -0.99 -1.87 0.10
CA ILE A 94 -0.96 -3.28 0.51
C ILE A 94 -2.05 -4.07 -0.21
N LEU A 95 -3.28 -3.57 -0.26
CA LEU A 95 -4.40 -4.23 -0.96
C LEU A 95 -4.16 -4.31 -2.47
N ALA A 96 -3.68 -3.24 -3.09
CA ALA A 96 -3.33 -3.22 -4.50
C ALA A 96 -2.22 -4.24 -4.82
N PHE A 97 -1.17 -4.29 -4.00
CA PHE A 97 -0.11 -5.28 -4.12
C PHE A 97 -0.64 -6.70 -3.93
N HIS A 98 -1.55 -6.92 -2.99
CA HIS A 98 -2.18 -8.22 -2.77
C HIS A 98 -2.97 -8.68 -4.00
N GLY A 99 -3.75 -7.79 -4.63
CA GLY A 99 -4.44 -8.06 -5.89
C GLY A 99 -3.49 -8.43 -7.02
N LEU A 100 -2.36 -7.73 -7.15
CA LEU A 100 -1.31 -8.07 -8.13
C LEU A 100 -0.67 -9.42 -7.84
N ALA A 101 -0.26 -9.66 -6.59
CA ALA A 101 0.34 -10.92 -6.17
C ALA A 101 -0.59 -12.11 -6.44
N PHE A 102 -1.88 -11.97 -6.10
CA PHE A 102 -2.90 -12.96 -6.43
C PHE A 102 -3.01 -13.17 -7.95
N SER A 103 -2.99 -12.10 -8.75
CA SER A 103 -3.14 -12.19 -10.21
C SER A 103 -1.98 -12.94 -10.87
N PHE A 104 -0.75 -12.66 -10.46
CA PHE A 104 0.43 -13.24 -11.08
C PHE A 104 0.72 -14.66 -10.62
N PHE A 105 0.48 -14.98 -9.34
CA PHE A 105 0.65 -16.32 -8.80
C PHE A 105 -0.03 -17.38 -9.69
N PRO A 106 0.60 -18.51 -10.06
CA PRO A 106 1.92 -19.03 -9.65
C PRO A 106 3.17 -18.41 -10.33
N TYR A 107 3.01 -17.45 -11.22
CA TYR A 107 4.08 -16.96 -12.10
C TYR A 107 4.79 -15.74 -11.51
N ILE A 108 6.11 -15.74 -11.61
CA ILE A 108 6.96 -14.55 -11.36
C ILE A 108 7.16 -13.81 -12.69
N VAL A 109 7.41 -14.56 -13.77
CA VAL A 109 7.38 -14.05 -15.15
C VAL A 109 6.16 -14.68 -15.82
N PRO A 110 5.13 -13.89 -16.19
CA PRO A 110 3.90 -14.41 -16.76
C PRO A 110 4.16 -15.41 -17.89
N GLU A 111 3.55 -16.60 -17.81
CA GLU A 111 3.60 -17.65 -18.83
C GLU A 111 5.01 -18.21 -19.16
N ARG A 112 6.04 -17.82 -18.39
CA ARG A 112 7.43 -18.22 -18.65
C ARG A 112 8.06 -18.90 -17.45
N LEU A 113 7.90 -18.31 -16.25
CA LEU A 113 8.60 -18.77 -15.05
C LEU A 113 7.69 -18.75 -13.83
N THR A 114 7.51 -19.91 -13.22
CA THR A 114 6.75 -20.09 -11.98
C THR A 114 7.64 -19.93 -10.75
N VAL A 115 7.07 -19.62 -9.58
CA VAL A 115 7.86 -19.42 -8.35
C VAL A 115 8.67 -20.67 -7.96
N TRP A 116 8.16 -21.88 -8.19
CA TRP A 116 8.88 -23.13 -7.95
C TRP A 116 10.08 -23.33 -8.88
N ARG A 117 9.97 -22.90 -10.15
CA ARG A 117 11.10 -22.99 -11.10
C ARG A 117 12.12 -21.87 -10.91
N ALA A 118 11.66 -20.73 -10.42
CA ALA A 118 12.51 -19.59 -10.07
C ALA A 118 13.22 -19.77 -8.72
N ALA A 119 12.77 -20.72 -7.89
CA ALA A 119 13.30 -20.94 -6.56
C ALA A 119 14.76 -21.40 -6.64
N SER A 120 15.61 -20.82 -5.80
CA SER A 120 16.98 -21.29 -5.58
C SER A 120 16.99 -22.65 -4.86
N ALA A 121 18.17 -23.26 -4.76
CA ALA A 121 18.37 -24.48 -4.00
C ALA A 121 17.83 -24.32 -2.55
N PRO A 122 17.17 -25.36 -1.98
CA PRO A 122 16.58 -25.29 -0.64
C PRO A 122 17.55 -24.83 0.45
N GLU A 123 18.82 -25.23 0.35
CA GLU A 123 19.89 -24.86 1.28
C GLU A 123 20.15 -23.35 1.25
N SER A 124 20.21 -22.76 0.04
CA SER A 124 20.35 -21.31 -0.13
C SER A 124 19.12 -20.56 0.38
N LEU A 125 17.92 -21.06 0.11
CA LEU A 125 16.68 -20.48 0.64
C LEU A 125 16.65 -20.53 2.17
N MET A 126 17.20 -21.58 2.79
CA MET A 126 17.25 -21.69 4.24
C MET A 126 18.20 -20.70 4.87
N ILE A 127 19.35 -20.44 4.25
CA ILE A 127 20.26 -19.36 4.67
C ILE A 127 19.54 -18.00 4.58
N ILE A 128 18.84 -17.72 3.48
CA ILE A 128 18.08 -16.46 3.31
C ILE A 128 16.96 -16.36 4.34
N PHE A 129 16.25 -17.46 4.62
CA PHE A 129 15.17 -17.51 5.60
C PHE A 129 15.67 -17.19 7.01
N VAL A 130 16.76 -17.84 7.46
CA VAL A 130 17.38 -17.57 8.76
C VAL A 130 17.83 -16.11 8.83
N GLY A 131 18.49 -15.59 7.79
CA GLY A 131 18.86 -14.17 7.74
C GLY A 131 17.64 -13.25 7.86
N THR A 132 16.56 -13.56 7.15
CA THR A 132 15.31 -12.79 7.17
C THR A 132 14.67 -12.77 8.56
N LEU A 133 14.71 -13.88 9.30
CA LEU A 133 14.17 -13.97 10.67
C LEU A 133 14.82 -12.99 11.65
N PHE A 134 16.07 -12.58 11.43
CA PHE A 134 16.74 -11.59 12.28
C PHE A 134 16.71 -10.18 11.68
N VAL A 135 16.98 -10.08 10.38
CA VAL A 135 17.11 -8.78 9.69
C VAL A 135 15.76 -8.08 9.59
N LEU A 136 14.69 -8.78 9.23
CA LEU A 136 13.38 -8.15 9.04
C LEU A 136 12.81 -7.58 10.35
N PRO A 137 12.81 -8.31 11.50
CA PRO A 137 12.40 -7.72 12.77
C PRO A 137 13.28 -6.55 13.20
N THR A 138 14.59 -6.60 12.94
CA THR A 138 15.51 -5.51 13.24
C THR A 138 15.18 -4.26 12.45
N ILE A 139 14.91 -4.38 11.14
CA ILE A 139 14.48 -3.28 10.28
C ILE A 139 13.16 -2.68 10.79
N ILE A 140 12.20 -3.52 11.17
CA ILE A 140 10.92 -3.07 11.73
C ILE A 140 11.14 -2.32 13.04
N ALA A 141 11.91 -2.88 13.97
CA ALA A 141 12.21 -2.27 15.26
C ALA A 141 12.91 -0.93 15.11
N TYR A 142 13.92 -0.85 14.24
CA TYR A 142 14.62 0.40 13.92
C TYR A 142 13.67 1.43 13.30
N THR A 143 12.81 1.02 12.36
CA THR A 143 11.84 1.92 11.73
C THR A 143 10.86 2.47 12.76
N LEU A 144 10.29 1.61 13.62
CA LEU A 144 9.40 2.04 14.71
C LEU A 144 10.12 2.98 15.69
N PHE A 145 11.36 2.67 16.05
CA PHE A 145 12.19 3.52 16.91
C PHE A 145 12.42 4.89 16.27
N SER A 146 12.81 4.94 15.00
CA SER A 146 13.00 6.18 14.25
C SER A 146 11.73 7.03 14.22
N TYR A 147 10.56 6.43 13.90
CA TYR A 147 9.27 7.13 13.94
C TYR A 147 8.91 7.63 15.34
N ARG A 148 9.31 6.92 16.39
CA ARG A 148 9.10 7.32 17.79
C ARG A 148 10.04 8.44 18.23
N VAL A 149 11.32 8.39 17.85
CA VAL A 149 12.33 9.40 18.18
C VAL A 149 12.00 10.71 17.45
N PHE A 150 11.75 10.65 16.15
CA PHE A 150 11.41 11.81 15.34
C PHE A 150 9.91 12.13 15.35
N ARG A 151 9.18 11.76 16.41
CA ARG A 151 7.77 12.12 16.55
C ARG A 151 7.63 13.64 16.73
N GLY A 152 6.50 14.18 16.30
CA GLY A 152 6.26 15.62 16.30
C GLY A 152 6.31 16.23 14.90
N LYS A 153 6.01 17.54 14.84
CA LYS A 153 5.98 18.33 13.62
C LYS A 153 7.33 19.01 13.40
N ALA A 154 7.63 19.29 12.14
CA ALA A 154 8.83 20.02 11.77
C ALA A 154 8.67 21.49 12.17
N SER A 155 9.64 22.02 12.93
CA SER A 155 9.75 23.43 13.27
C SER A 155 10.87 24.08 12.47
N GLU A 156 10.86 25.42 12.38
CA GLU A 156 12.00 26.16 11.86
C GLU A 156 13.25 25.92 12.71
N LEU A 157 14.40 25.86 12.05
CA LEU A 157 15.70 25.75 12.71
C LEU A 157 16.02 27.12 13.35
N ARG A 158 15.92 27.19 14.68
CA ARG A 158 16.42 28.34 15.44
C ARG A 158 17.90 28.13 15.72
N TYR A 159 18.74 28.83 14.97
CA TYR A 159 20.14 29.03 15.33
C TYR A 159 20.21 30.24 16.27
N TYR A 160 20.78 30.04 17.46
CA TYR A 160 21.05 31.10 18.43
C TYR A 160 22.34 31.85 18.05
#